data_AF-A0A2T0XMT9-F1
#
_entry.id   AF-A0A2T0XMT9-F1
#
_cell.length_a   1.000
_cell.length_b   1.000
_cell.length_c   1.000
_cell.angle_alpha   90.00
_cell.angle_beta   90.00
_cell.angle_gamma   90.00
#
_symmetry.space_group_name_H-M   'P 1'
#
loop_
_entity.id
_entity.type
_entity.pdbx_description
1 polymer ?
#
loop_
_entity_poly.entity_id
_entity_poly.type
_entity_poly.pdbx_seq_one_letter_code
_entity_poly.pdbx_strand_id
1 'polypeptide(L)'
;MLEKRHITLTGVFSAFAILMWLILSSTTSTGCASSTSQQANDGPRPAAELYENYCASCHGMYMERFAGEDREAMFAMPQSEMERIIREGDYETGMPAFGEVFSEEETKALAEHILTDIKNDAEAHEYRPGFPEVVESENLSFRIDTVASGLSIPWGMTWLPGGDLLVSERGGQLFRFKDKTFQGLIEEVPEVYANGQGGLLDITLHPDYEENGWIYLAYSKPEGRGGNTAIMRAQLYGNRLIDKEEIFKAQPNTRSGVHFGCQLAFDKDNFLFFSVGERGNPPNAQDLTNHCGKIHRIHDDGSIPSDNPFVDTKDAMPSIWSYGHRNPQGLAFHPETGVLWETEHGPKGGDEINIIEKGKNYGWPEITYGINYNGTIITEDTVKAGMEQPVLQWTPSIAPCGMAFADAETYPQWANDIFSGSLSFRYVVRTSLNNQEAVKDEILLREAGRVRSIETGPDGYLYIGVEKPGYVFRLIPVN
;
A
#
# COMPACT_ATOMS: atom_id res chain seq x y z
N MET A 1 7.10 -44.88 27.58
CA MET A 1 7.07 -46.35 27.66
C MET A 1 5.75 -46.78 27.02
N LEU A 2 5.81 -47.22 25.75
CA LEU A 2 5.48 -48.60 25.31
C LEU A 2 3.94 -48.79 25.26
N GLU A 3 3.28 -49.00 24.13
CA GLU A 3 3.60 -49.99 23.07
C GLU A 3 3.10 -49.58 21.67
N LYS A 4 3.98 -49.85 20.69
CA LYS A 4 3.68 -50.01 19.27
C LYS A 4 3.19 -51.44 18.99
N ARG A 5 2.60 -51.63 17.80
CA ARG A 5 2.67 -52.77 16.84
C ARG A 5 1.27 -53.04 16.28
N HIS A 6 1.03 -53.43 15.03
CA HIS A 6 1.78 -53.57 13.77
C HIS A 6 0.67 -53.86 12.73
N ILE A 7 0.74 -53.27 11.52
CA ILE A 7 0.17 -53.90 10.33
C ILE A 7 1.27 -53.96 9.27
N THR A 8 1.56 -55.18 8.85
CA THR A 8 2.56 -55.59 7.89
C THR A 8 2.08 -55.46 6.45
N LEU A 9 3.01 -55.04 5.59
CA LEU A 9 2.94 -55.08 4.13
C LEU A 9 2.72 -56.50 3.59
N THR A 10 2.01 -56.59 2.48
CA THR A 10 2.27 -57.56 1.40
C THR A 10 2.41 -56.80 0.08
N GLY A 11 3.54 -56.96 -0.60
CA GLY A 11 3.84 -56.46 -1.96
C GLY A 11 2.91 -57.07 -3.02
N VAL A 12 2.94 -56.59 -4.27
CA VAL A 12 3.95 -56.93 -5.29
C VAL A 12 3.97 -55.87 -6.41
N PHE A 13 5.18 -55.68 -6.94
CA PHE A 13 5.66 -54.79 -8.00
C PHE A 13 5.07 -55.01 -9.42
N SER A 14 5.09 -53.95 -10.22
CA SER A 14 5.62 -53.86 -11.62
C SER A 14 5.56 -52.37 -12.05
N ALA A 15 6.62 -51.56 -11.92
CA ALA A 15 7.79 -51.42 -12.79
C ALA A 15 7.45 -51.08 -14.26
N PHE A 16 7.54 -49.81 -14.65
CA PHE A 16 8.13 -49.29 -15.91
C PHE A 16 7.84 -47.79 -16.04
N ALA A 17 8.86 -46.93 -15.89
CA ALA A 17 9.05 -45.64 -16.61
C ALA A 17 10.02 -44.70 -15.87
N ILE A 18 11.31 -45.04 -15.86
CA ILE A 18 12.40 -44.05 -15.74
C ILE A 18 13.52 -44.51 -16.70
N LEU A 19 13.57 -43.94 -17.90
CA LEU A 19 14.78 -43.64 -18.66
C LEU A 19 14.38 -43.03 -20.02
N MET A 20 14.63 -41.73 -20.22
CA MET A 20 15.35 -41.25 -21.41
C MET A 20 15.55 -39.75 -21.32
N TRP A 21 16.79 -39.40 -21.00
CA TRP A 21 17.38 -38.09 -21.18
C TRP A 21 18.15 -38.15 -22.52
N LEU A 22 17.85 -37.19 -23.41
CA LEU A 22 18.73 -36.58 -24.41
C LEU A 22 19.24 -37.34 -25.67
N ILE A 23 19.33 -36.52 -26.73
CA ILE A 23 20.13 -36.50 -27.99
C ILE A 23 19.52 -37.07 -29.30
N LEU A 24 19.62 -36.22 -30.33
CA LEU A 24 19.65 -36.41 -31.81
C LEU A 24 18.32 -36.14 -32.54
N SER A 25 18.06 -34.91 -33.01
CA SER A 25 18.57 -34.24 -34.22
C SER A 25 17.95 -34.69 -35.56
N SER A 26 17.54 -33.67 -36.33
CA SER A 26 17.49 -33.54 -37.81
C SER A 26 16.32 -34.15 -38.62
N THR A 27 15.50 -33.21 -39.13
CA THR A 27 15.04 -33.01 -40.53
C THR A 27 14.17 -34.06 -41.23
N THR A 28 12.97 -33.65 -41.68
CA THR A 28 12.68 -33.31 -43.10
C THR A 28 11.24 -32.80 -43.32
N SER A 29 11.15 -31.75 -44.15
CA SER A 29 9.99 -31.16 -44.85
C SER A 29 9.17 -32.18 -45.65
N THR A 30 7.87 -32.04 -45.87
CA THR A 30 7.14 -31.15 -46.83
C THR A 30 5.63 -31.29 -46.53
N GLY A 31 4.70 -30.35 -46.68
CA GLY A 31 4.56 -29.16 -47.52
C GLY A 31 3.23 -29.28 -48.27
N CYS A 32 2.29 -28.34 -48.06
CA CYS A 32 1.44 -27.73 -49.09
C CYS A 32 0.50 -26.67 -48.49
N ALA A 33 0.61 -25.48 -49.05
CA ALA A 33 -0.04 -24.26 -48.67
C ALA A 33 -1.45 -24.12 -49.26
N SER A 34 -2.29 -23.30 -48.62
CA SER A 34 -3.20 -22.41 -49.33
C SER A 34 -3.19 -21.05 -48.64
N SER A 35 -2.61 -20.11 -49.37
CA SER A 35 -2.50 -18.68 -49.12
C SER A 35 -3.86 -17.98 -48.96
N THR A 36 -4.02 -17.23 -47.88
CA THR A 36 -4.73 -15.95 -47.94
C THR A 36 -3.72 -14.88 -47.53
N SER A 37 -3.24 -14.16 -48.53
CA SER A 37 -2.36 -13.01 -48.41
C SER A 37 -3.13 -11.83 -47.84
N GLN A 38 -2.89 -11.49 -46.58
CA GLN A 38 -2.86 -10.09 -46.16
C GLN A 38 -1.40 -9.80 -45.84
N GLN A 39 -0.79 -8.96 -46.68
CA GLN A 39 0.52 -8.38 -46.42
C GLN A 39 0.43 -7.67 -45.07
N ALA A 40 1.15 -8.18 -44.06
CA ALA A 40 1.46 -7.39 -42.89
C ALA A 40 2.31 -6.22 -43.38
N ASN A 41 1.76 -5.04 -43.21
CA ASN A 41 2.39 -3.79 -43.54
C ASN A 41 3.42 -3.53 -42.43
N ASP A 42 4.61 -4.13 -42.51
CA ASP A 42 5.66 -4.01 -41.47
C ASP A 42 6.36 -2.64 -41.52
N GLY A 43 5.56 -1.57 -41.51
CA GLY A 43 6.03 -0.24 -41.14
C GLY A 43 6.06 -0.09 -39.61
N PRO A 44 6.74 0.94 -39.08
CA PRO A 44 6.76 1.21 -37.64
C PRO A 44 5.33 1.38 -37.09
N ARG A 45 5.06 0.79 -35.92
CA ARG A 45 3.76 0.91 -35.25
C ARG A 45 3.49 2.36 -34.84
N PRO A 46 2.22 2.81 -34.82
CA PRO A 46 1.88 4.16 -34.39
C PRO A 46 2.33 4.44 -32.94
N ALA A 47 2.93 5.61 -32.70
CA ALA A 47 3.44 6.00 -31.39
C ALA A 47 2.37 6.02 -30.29
N ALA A 48 1.15 6.45 -30.61
CA ALA A 48 0.03 6.45 -29.66
C ALA A 48 -0.33 5.02 -29.20
N GLU A 49 -0.34 4.07 -30.12
CA GLU A 49 -0.60 2.66 -29.82
C GLU A 49 0.53 2.04 -28.99
N LEU A 50 1.79 2.41 -29.27
CA LEU A 50 2.94 1.98 -28.47
C LEU A 50 2.87 2.56 -27.04
N TYR A 51 2.51 3.83 -26.90
CA TYR A 51 2.39 4.46 -25.60
C TYR A 51 1.28 3.81 -24.76
N GLU A 52 0.09 3.66 -25.32
CA GLU A 52 -1.06 3.08 -24.62
C GLU A 52 -0.77 1.64 -24.13
N ASN A 53 -0.17 0.82 -24.99
CA ASN A 53 0.04 -0.59 -24.70
C ASN A 53 1.23 -0.88 -23.77
N TYR A 54 2.26 -0.03 -23.76
CA TYR A 54 3.52 -0.33 -23.06
C TYR A 54 3.93 0.70 -22.00
N CYS A 55 3.45 1.94 -22.10
CA CYS A 55 3.89 3.05 -21.27
C CYS A 55 2.80 3.57 -20.33
N ALA A 56 1.56 3.70 -20.82
CA ALA A 56 0.45 4.28 -20.06
C ALA A 56 0.12 3.50 -18.77
N SER A 57 0.34 2.19 -18.78
CA SER A 57 0.17 1.32 -17.61
C SER A 57 1.15 1.63 -16.48
N CYS A 58 2.26 2.33 -16.74
CA CYS A 58 3.31 2.75 -15.80
C CYS A 58 3.33 4.27 -15.56
N HIS A 59 2.96 5.07 -16.57
CA HIS A 59 3.09 6.54 -16.56
C HIS A 59 1.77 7.31 -16.58
N GLY A 60 0.65 6.64 -16.90
CA GLY A 60 -0.64 7.30 -17.10
C GLY A 60 -0.90 7.71 -18.56
N MET A 61 -2.14 7.91 -18.98
CA MET A 61 -2.45 8.26 -20.38
C MET A 61 -1.92 9.66 -20.77
N TYR A 62 -1.78 10.53 -19.78
CA TYR A 62 -1.32 11.92 -19.87
C TYR A 62 -0.02 12.14 -19.11
N MET A 63 0.80 11.10 -18.84
CA MET A 63 1.98 11.22 -17.96
C MET A 63 1.63 11.72 -16.54
N GLU A 64 0.38 11.57 -16.12
CA GLU A 64 -0.17 12.08 -14.87
C GLU A 64 0.33 11.34 -13.64
N ARG A 65 1.10 10.25 -13.79
CA ARG A 65 1.77 9.60 -12.65
C ARG A 65 3.01 10.33 -12.16
N PHE A 66 3.55 11.27 -12.93
CA PHE A 66 4.49 12.28 -12.45
C PHE A 66 3.72 13.52 -11.94
N ALA A 67 4.11 14.13 -10.82
CA ALA A 67 3.40 15.27 -10.22
C ALA A 67 4.27 16.52 -10.16
N GLY A 68 3.66 17.69 -10.40
CA GLY A 68 4.31 19.00 -10.26
C GLY A 68 5.62 19.07 -11.03
N GLU A 69 6.69 19.46 -10.34
CA GLU A 69 8.03 19.66 -10.90
C GLU A 69 8.58 18.40 -11.59
N ASP A 70 8.24 17.19 -11.16
CA ASP A 70 8.71 15.95 -11.80
C ASP A 70 8.10 15.76 -13.20
N ARG A 71 6.82 16.10 -13.35
CA ARG A 71 6.12 16.03 -14.66
C ARG A 71 6.62 17.12 -15.59
N GLU A 72 6.84 18.32 -15.06
CA GLU A 72 7.44 19.43 -15.80
C GLU A 72 8.86 19.09 -16.26
N ALA A 73 9.66 18.45 -15.41
CA ALA A 73 11.01 18.00 -15.76
C ALA A 73 11.00 16.92 -16.85
N MET A 74 10.08 15.96 -16.79
CA MET A 74 9.89 14.96 -17.86
C MET A 74 9.56 15.63 -19.21
N PHE A 75 8.60 16.55 -19.22
CA PHE A 75 8.19 17.27 -20.44
C PHE A 75 9.18 18.34 -20.93
N ALA A 76 10.15 18.71 -20.10
CA ALA A 76 11.24 19.61 -20.45
C ALA A 76 12.52 18.88 -20.91
N MET A 77 12.53 17.54 -20.82
CA MET A 77 13.69 16.73 -21.16
C MET A 77 14.01 16.80 -22.66
N PRO A 78 15.30 16.79 -23.05
CA PRO A 78 15.68 16.62 -24.45
C PRO A 78 15.15 15.30 -25.03
N GLN A 79 14.60 15.34 -26.25
CA GLN A 79 14.07 14.14 -26.91
C GLN A 79 15.10 13.00 -26.99
N SER A 80 16.37 13.30 -27.27
CA SER A 80 17.44 12.29 -27.31
C SER A 80 17.65 11.59 -25.97
N GLU A 81 17.39 12.28 -24.87
CA GLU A 81 17.49 11.69 -23.53
C GLU A 81 16.27 10.82 -23.24
N MET A 82 15.09 11.23 -23.68
CA MET A 82 13.88 10.42 -23.58
C MET A 82 14.00 9.13 -24.42
N GLU A 83 14.51 9.22 -25.64
CA GLU A 83 14.81 8.06 -26.50
C GLU A 83 15.79 7.11 -25.82
N ARG A 84 16.86 7.65 -25.20
CA ARG A 84 17.85 6.87 -24.46
C ARG A 84 17.19 6.13 -23.29
N ILE A 85 16.39 6.82 -22.50
CA ILE A 85 15.67 6.24 -21.35
C ILE A 85 14.66 5.17 -21.79
N ILE A 86 13.91 5.39 -22.87
CA ILE A 86 12.99 4.37 -23.41
C ILE A 86 13.76 3.12 -23.82
N ARG A 87 14.88 3.30 -24.53
CA ARG A 87 15.67 2.18 -25.07
C ARG A 87 16.41 1.42 -23.98
N GLU A 88 17.06 2.13 -23.08
CA GLU A 88 17.99 1.56 -22.09
C GLU A 88 17.32 1.32 -20.72
N GLY A 89 16.09 1.82 -20.55
CA GLY A 89 15.43 1.92 -19.27
C GLY A 89 16.02 3.03 -18.41
N ASP A 90 15.39 3.25 -17.27
CA ASP A 90 15.98 4.05 -16.20
C ASP A 90 15.91 3.26 -14.90
N TYR A 91 17.08 2.83 -14.50
CA TYR A 91 17.26 1.95 -13.38
C TYR A 91 17.03 2.66 -12.04
N GLU A 92 17.29 3.97 -11.93
CA GLU A 92 17.05 4.71 -10.68
C GLU A 92 15.55 4.87 -10.42
N THR A 93 14.76 5.04 -11.48
CA THR A 93 13.30 5.20 -11.40
C THR A 93 12.53 3.88 -11.57
N GLY A 94 13.20 2.79 -11.95
CA GLY A 94 12.59 1.47 -12.12
C GLY A 94 11.90 1.25 -13.45
N MET A 95 12.18 2.09 -14.45
CA MET A 95 11.69 1.93 -15.80
C MET A 95 12.46 0.80 -16.53
N PRO A 96 11.79 -0.24 -17.04
CA PRO A 96 12.42 -1.30 -17.81
C PRO A 96 12.91 -0.80 -19.17
N ALA A 97 13.88 -1.49 -19.75
CA ALA A 97 14.43 -1.20 -21.08
C ALA A 97 13.52 -1.75 -22.19
N PHE A 98 13.20 -0.91 -23.18
CA PHE A 98 12.38 -1.30 -24.33
C PHE A 98 13.14 -1.37 -25.66
N GLY A 99 14.48 -1.27 -25.62
CA GLY A 99 15.31 -1.29 -26.83
C GLY A 99 15.26 -2.57 -27.65
N GLU A 100 14.80 -3.68 -27.07
CA GLU A 100 14.53 -4.94 -27.79
C GLU A 100 13.08 -5.07 -28.26
N VAL A 101 12.19 -4.17 -27.82
CA VAL A 101 10.74 -4.19 -28.08
C VAL A 101 10.35 -3.18 -29.17
N PHE A 102 11.02 -2.03 -29.22
CA PHE A 102 10.77 -0.96 -30.19
C PHE A 102 11.94 -0.83 -31.15
N SER A 103 11.66 -0.56 -32.43
CA SER A 103 12.69 -0.13 -33.37
C SER A 103 13.22 1.26 -33.02
N GLU A 104 14.34 1.69 -33.60
CA GLU A 104 14.83 3.06 -33.42
C GLU A 104 13.82 4.10 -33.92
N GLU A 105 13.14 3.82 -35.04
CA GLU A 105 12.10 4.68 -35.61
C GLU A 105 10.87 4.77 -34.68
N GLU A 106 10.46 3.65 -34.10
CA GLU A 106 9.36 3.59 -33.13
C GLU A 106 9.71 4.31 -31.82
N THR A 107 10.94 4.12 -31.32
CA THR A 107 11.44 4.78 -30.10
C THR A 107 11.44 6.29 -30.28
N LYS A 108 11.91 6.77 -31.44
CA LYS A 108 11.92 8.19 -31.77
C LYS A 108 10.50 8.76 -31.86
N ALA A 109 9.61 8.08 -32.57
CA ALA A 109 8.23 8.51 -32.71
C ALA A 109 7.48 8.51 -31.37
N LEU A 110 7.76 7.53 -30.50
CA LEU A 110 7.20 7.45 -29.15
C LEU A 110 7.69 8.59 -28.26
N ALA A 111 9.00 8.88 -28.25
CA ALA A 111 9.56 10.00 -27.51
C ALA A 111 8.98 11.34 -27.97
N GLU A 112 8.84 11.54 -29.28
CA GLU A 112 8.19 12.72 -29.85
C GLU A 112 6.72 12.83 -29.39
N HIS A 113 5.95 11.75 -29.51
CA HIS A 113 4.55 11.69 -29.08
C HIS A 113 4.36 12.04 -27.60
N ILE A 114 5.26 11.58 -26.71
CA ILE A 114 5.24 11.93 -25.27
C ILE A 114 5.47 13.43 -25.06
N LEU A 115 6.47 14.00 -25.75
CA LEU A 115 6.89 15.38 -25.56
C LEU A 115 5.97 16.40 -26.26
N THR A 116 5.12 15.96 -27.19
CA THR A 116 4.16 16.81 -27.89
C THR A 116 2.72 16.50 -27.51
N ASP A 117 2.19 15.37 -27.95
CA ASP A 117 0.76 15.11 -27.92
C ASP A 117 0.29 14.85 -26.49
N ILE A 118 1.01 13.98 -25.78
CA ILE A 118 0.72 13.67 -24.37
C ILE A 118 0.94 14.90 -23.51
N LYS A 119 1.99 15.70 -23.76
CA LYS A 119 2.21 16.98 -23.08
C LYS A 119 1.06 17.97 -23.30
N ASN A 120 0.61 18.12 -24.54
CA ASN A 120 -0.49 19.03 -24.86
C ASN A 120 -1.80 18.56 -24.21
N ASP A 121 -2.09 17.26 -24.26
CA ASP A 121 -3.26 16.66 -23.62
C ASP A 121 -3.17 16.78 -22.10
N ALA A 122 -1.98 16.65 -21.53
CA ALA A 122 -1.65 16.82 -20.12
C ALA A 122 -1.82 18.25 -19.60
N GLU A 123 -1.50 19.24 -20.43
CA GLU A 123 -1.67 20.67 -20.14
C GLU A 123 -3.14 21.10 -20.30
N ALA A 124 -3.88 20.46 -21.21
CA ALA A 124 -5.31 20.66 -21.40
C ALA A 124 -6.16 19.93 -20.34
N HIS A 125 -5.65 18.83 -19.76
CA HIS A 125 -6.23 18.15 -18.62
C HIS A 125 -5.82 18.84 -17.31
N GLU A 126 -6.63 19.80 -16.84
CA GLU A 126 -6.63 20.11 -15.41
C GLU A 126 -6.93 18.81 -14.66
N TYR A 127 -5.98 18.35 -13.84
CA TYR A 127 -6.19 17.21 -12.95
C TYR A 127 -7.36 17.54 -12.00
N ARG A 128 -8.53 17.09 -12.40
CA ARG A 128 -9.74 17.01 -11.59
C ARG A 128 -10.05 15.53 -11.57
N PRO A 129 -10.22 14.90 -10.39
CA PRO A 129 -10.79 13.56 -10.33
C PRO A 129 -12.21 13.63 -10.93
N GLY A 130 -12.28 13.47 -12.25
CA GLY A 130 -13.48 13.49 -13.06
C GLY A 130 -13.86 12.06 -13.30
N PHE A 131 -14.34 11.40 -12.26
CA PHE A 131 -14.89 10.07 -12.43
C PHE A 131 -16.15 10.15 -13.29
N PRO A 132 -16.43 9.12 -14.11
CA PRO A 132 -17.73 9.02 -14.76
C PRO A 132 -18.85 9.06 -13.69
N GLU A 133 -20.06 9.47 -14.09
CA GLU A 133 -21.21 9.52 -13.18
C GLU A 133 -21.42 8.19 -12.44
N VAL A 134 -21.15 7.09 -13.15
CA VAL A 134 -21.09 5.73 -12.61
C VAL A 134 -19.77 5.12 -13.04
N VAL A 135 -19.03 4.58 -12.08
CA VAL A 135 -17.83 3.78 -12.28
C VAL A 135 -18.22 2.32 -12.29
N GLU A 136 -17.77 1.61 -13.32
CA GLU A 136 -17.98 0.17 -13.46
C GLU A 136 -16.76 -0.58 -12.90
N SER A 137 -17.01 -1.54 -12.01
CA SER A 137 -16.06 -2.61 -11.64
C SER A 137 -16.49 -3.93 -12.27
N GLU A 138 -15.71 -4.98 -12.08
CA GLU A 138 -16.02 -6.33 -12.56
C GLU A 138 -17.37 -6.86 -12.07
N ASN A 139 -17.75 -6.56 -10.83
CA ASN A 139 -18.91 -7.18 -10.16
C ASN A 139 -19.91 -6.17 -9.59
N LEU A 140 -19.65 -4.86 -9.67
CA LEU A 140 -20.46 -3.81 -9.07
C LEU A 140 -20.28 -2.47 -9.80
N SER A 141 -21.34 -1.68 -9.90
CA SER A 141 -21.27 -0.29 -10.37
C SER A 141 -21.44 0.64 -9.18
N PHE A 142 -20.75 1.78 -9.15
CA PHE A 142 -20.84 2.72 -8.02
C PHE A 142 -20.64 4.16 -8.47
N ARG A 143 -21.11 5.11 -7.66
CA ARG A 143 -20.84 6.55 -7.82
C ARG A 143 -19.80 7.00 -6.82
N ILE A 144 -19.15 8.11 -7.14
CA ILE A 144 -18.18 8.75 -6.25
C ILE A 144 -18.80 10.01 -5.70
N ASP A 145 -18.76 10.12 -4.37
CA ASP A 145 -19.26 11.27 -3.64
C ASP A 145 -18.11 11.96 -2.91
N THR A 146 -17.84 13.22 -3.25
CA THR A 146 -16.79 14.01 -2.57
C THR A 146 -17.30 14.48 -1.22
N VAL A 147 -16.74 13.94 -0.13
CA VAL A 147 -17.16 14.25 1.24
C VAL A 147 -16.28 15.32 1.90
N ALA A 148 -15.03 15.46 1.47
CA ALA A 148 -14.15 16.53 1.91
C ALA A 148 -13.23 16.99 0.77
N SER A 149 -12.87 18.26 0.80
CA SER A 149 -11.96 18.90 -0.17
C SER A 149 -11.17 20.02 0.50
N GLY A 150 -10.17 20.56 -0.20
CA GLY A 150 -9.32 21.63 0.32
C GLY A 150 -8.23 21.14 1.29
N LEU A 151 -7.95 19.83 1.27
CA LEU A 151 -6.89 19.20 2.04
C LEU A 151 -5.60 19.15 1.20
N SER A 152 -4.49 18.73 1.79
CA SER A 152 -3.22 18.47 1.11
C SER A 152 -2.88 16.98 1.08
N ILE A 153 -2.65 16.38 2.25
CA ILE A 153 -2.29 14.96 2.44
C ILE A 153 -3.15 14.39 3.58
N PRO A 154 -4.40 13.98 3.30
CA PRO A 154 -5.29 13.40 4.30
C PRO A 154 -4.78 12.03 4.73
N TRP A 155 -4.12 11.97 5.89
CA TRP A 155 -3.37 10.79 6.32
C TRP A 155 -4.26 9.75 6.98
N GLY A 156 -5.04 10.13 7.99
CA GLY A 156 -6.01 9.28 8.66
C GLY A 156 -7.38 9.96 8.75
N MET A 157 -8.42 9.18 9.00
CA MET A 157 -9.78 9.72 9.16
C MET A 157 -10.62 8.88 10.12
N THR A 158 -11.54 9.52 10.82
CA THR A 158 -12.47 8.83 11.72
C THR A 158 -13.76 9.63 11.89
N TRP A 159 -14.84 8.97 12.32
CA TRP A 159 -16.17 9.58 12.47
C TRP A 159 -16.57 9.65 13.92
N LEU A 160 -16.98 10.84 14.37
CA LEU A 160 -17.64 11.01 15.67
C LEU A 160 -19.05 10.38 15.63
N PRO A 161 -19.64 9.99 16.78
CA PRO A 161 -21.00 9.43 16.85
C PRO A 161 -22.10 10.31 16.21
N GLY A 162 -21.85 11.62 16.06
CA GLY A 162 -22.74 12.56 15.37
C GLY A 162 -22.63 12.57 13.83
N GLY A 163 -21.75 11.75 13.24
CA GLY A 163 -21.47 11.70 11.80
C GLY A 163 -20.42 12.71 11.31
N ASP A 164 -19.89 13.53 12.20
CA ASP A 164 -18.82 14.47 11.88
C ASP A 164 -17.53 13.71 11.56
N LEU A 165 -16.94 13.99 10.41
CA LEU A 165 -15.69 13.41 9.92
C LEU A 165 -14.50 14.23 10.44
N LEU A 166 -13.56 13.57 11.10
CA LEU A 166 -12.25 14.11 11.42
C LEU A 166 -11.23 13.60 10.41
N VAL A 167 -10.38 14.48 9.88
CA VAL A 167 -9.31 14.12 8.94
C VAL A 167 -8.00 14.72 9.41
N SER A 168 -7.03 13.87 9.74
CA SER A 168 -5.68 14.31 10.03
C SER A 168 -4.93 14.59 8.72
N GLU A 169 -4.17 15.67 8.69
CA GLU A 169 -3.28 16.00 7.59
C GLU A 169 -1.83 15.87 8.04
N ARG A 170 -0.99 15.25 7.19
CA ARG A 170 0.44 15.07 7.46
C ARG A 170 1.15 16.35 7.91
N GLY A 171 0.69 17.53 7.46
CA GLY A 171 1.24 18.83 7.85
C GLY A 171 1.11 19.17 9.34
N GLY A 172 0.33 18.42 10.13
CA GLY A 172 0.12 18.68 11.56
C GLY A 172 -1.26 19.26 11.90
N GLN A 173 -2.20 19.27 10.96
CA GLN A 173 -3.53 19.86 11.13
C GLN A 173 -4.57 18.75 11.22
N LEU A 174 -5.61 18.97 12.04
CA LEU A 174 -6.76 18.07 12.13
C LEU A 174 -8.02 18.85 11.73
N PHE A 175 -8.70 18.38 10.69
CA PHE A 175 -9.86 19.04 10.11
C PHE A 175 -11.13 18.37 10.60
N ARG A 176 -12.21 19.16 10.74
CA ARG A 176 -13.56 18.66 11.00
C ARG A 176 -14.49 19.01 9.86
N PHE A 177 -15.24 18.03 9.38
CA PHE A 177 -16.29 18.18 8.39
C PHE A 177 -17.61 17.65 8.95
N LYS A 178 -18.70 18.30 8.59
CA LYS A 178 -20.05 17.87 8.89
C LYS A 178 -20.91 18.07 7.66
N ASP A 179 -21.62 17.02 7.23
CA ASP A 179 -22.45 17.04 6.02
C ASP A 179 -21.69 17.64 4.82
N LYS A 180 -20.44 17.19 4.63
CA LYS A 180 -19.51 17.64 3.58
C LYS A 180 -19.06 19.10 3.66
N THR A 181 -19.39 19.79 4.74
CA THR A 181 -19.03 21.20 4.98
C THR A 181 -17.94 21.31 6.03
N PHE A 182 -16.88 22.06 5.72
CA PHE A 182 -15.80 22.35 6.66
C PHE A 182 -16.31 23.11 7.89
N GLN A 183 -16.03 22.59 9.09
CA GLN A 183 -16.47 23.16 10.36
C GLN A 183 -15.35 23.87 11.13
N GLY A 184 -14.10 23.78 10.66
CA GLY A 184 -12.94 24.35 11.33
C GLY A 184 -11.84 23.32 11.60
N LEU A 185 -10.70 23.82 12.07
CA LEU A 185 -9.60 23.00 12.55
C LEU A 185 -9.86 22.61 14.02
N ILE A 186 -9.40 21.43 14.39
CA ILE A 186 -9.28 21.01 15.79
C ILE A 186 -7.99 21.63 16.36
N GLU A 187 -8.13 22.36 17.45
CA GLU A 187 -7.06 22.99 18.20
C GLU A 187 -6.40 22.01 19.18
N GLU A 188 -5.23 22.38 19.69
CA GLU A 188 -4.47 21.61 20.70
C GLU A 188 -3.96 20.23 20.23
N VAL A 189 -3.90 20.01 18.92
CA VAL A 189 -3.19 18.89 18.29
C VAL A 189 -1.70 18.87 18.67
N PRO A 190 -1.06 17.69 18.75
CA PRO A 190 0.33 17.60 19.14
C PRO A 190 1.25 18.28 18.13
N GLU A 191 2.38 18.83 18.60
CA GLU A 191 3.46 19.24 17.71
C GLU A 191 4.05 18.02 17.01
N VAL A 192 4.29 18.16 15.69
CA VAL A 192 4.77 17.06 14.85
C VAL A 192 6.11 17.38 14.18
N TYR A 193 6.92 16.36 14.00
CA TYR A 193 8.12 16.38 13.18
C TYR A 193 7.71 16.14 11.71
N ALA A 194 7.22 17.18 11.06
CA ALA A 194 6.80 17.16 9.66
C ALA A 194 8.00 17.17 8.69
N ASN A 195 8.71 16.05 8.61
CA ASN A 195 9.87 15.87 7.73
C ASN A 195 9.76 14.54 6.96
N GLY A 196 9.91 14.61 5.63
CA GLY A 196 9.72 13.46 4.75
C GLY A 196 8.30 12.89 4.86
N GLN A 197 8.20 11.65 5.33
CA GLN A 197 6.97 10.91 5.58
C GLN A 197 6.37 11.18 6.97
N GLY A 198 7.08 11.86 7.87
CA GLY A 198 6.60 12.20 9.21
C GLY A 198 5.56 13.33 9.20
N GLY A 199 4.71 13.36 10.22
CA GLY A 199 3.64 14.33 10.38
C GLY A 199 2.66 13.99 11.50
N LEU A 200 1.47 14.60 11.43
CA LEU A 200 0.28 14.05 12.07
C LEU A 200 -0.29 12.97 11.15
N LEU A 201 -0.37 11.74 11.64
CA LEU A 201 -0.59 10.56 10.81
C LEU A 201 -1.97 10.00 11.16
N ASP A 202 -2.08 8.85 11.79
CA ASP A 202 -3.39 8.23 11.96
C ASP A 202 -4.23 8.85 13.08
N ILE A 203 -5.54 8.63 13.00
CA ILE A 203 -6.52 8.99 14.00
C ILE A 203 -7.62 7.93 14.08
N THR A 204 -7.93 7.45 15.28
CA THR A 204 -9.06 6.54 15.49
C THR A 204 -9.77 6.83 16.80
N LEU A 205 -11.03 6.42 16.92
CA LEU A 205 -11.77 6.48 18.17
C LEU A 205 -11.55 5.21 18.98
N HIS A 206 -11.66 5.32 20.31
CA HIS A 206 -11.84 4.15 21.15
C HIS A 206 -13.12 3.39 20.74
N PRO A 207 -13.16 2.04 20.79
CA PRO A 207 -14.39 1.30 20.50
C PRO A 207 -15.58 1.73 21.39
N ASP A 208 -15.32 1.96 22.68
CA ASP A 208 -16.28 2.54 23.65
C ASP A 208 -16.31 4.08 23.70
N TYR A 209 -16.09 4.77 22.58
CA TYR A 209 -16.00 6.24 22.54
C TYR A 209 -17.22 6.95 23.13
N GLU A 210 -18.43 6.42 22.95
CA GLU A 210 -19.65 7.03 23.51
C GLU A 210 -19.62 7.11 25.05
N GLU A 211 -18.90 6.19 25.70
CA GLU A 211 -18.78 6.13 27.15
C GLU A 211 -17.58 6.92 27.67
N ASN A 212 -16.44 6.85 26.98
CA ASN A 212 -15.17 7.38 27.48
C ASN A 212 -14.60 8.60 26.73
N GLY A 213 -15.10 8.88 25.53
CA GLY A 213 -14.71 10.03 24.72
C GLY A 213 -13.27 10.02 24.18
N TRP A 214 -12.55 8.90 24.21
CA TRP A 214 -11.14 8.85 23.85
C TRP A 214 -10.88 8.78 22.33
N ILE A 215 -10.11 9.74 21.82
CA ILE A 215 -9.55 9.77 20.47
C ILE A 215 -8.06 9.48 20.54
N TYR A 216 -7.56 8.62 19.66
CA TYR A 216 -6.15 8.24 19.56
C TYR A 216 -5.53 8.89 18.32
N LEU A 217 -4.35 9.46 18.47
CA LEU A 217 -3.60 10.09 17.37
C LEU A 217 -2.20 9.50 17.31
N ALA A 218 -1.81 9.03 16.14
CA ALA A 218 -0.44 8.63 15.84
C ALA A 218 0.28 9.76 15.10
N TYR A 219 1.52 10.06 15.50
CA TYR A 219 2.27 11.18 14.94
C TYR A 219 3.77 10.98 15.07
N SER A 220 4.55 11.70 14.27
CA SER A 220 5.99 11.80 14.47
C SER A 220 6.30 12.80 15.58
N LYS A 221 6.54 12.36 16.81
CA LYS A 221 6.90 13.29 17.89
C LYS A 221 8.34 13.81 17.70
N PRO A 222 8.56 15.14 17.66
CA PRO A 222 9.89 15.71 17.58
C PRO A 222 10.68 15.48 18.87
N GLU A 223 11.97 15.17 18.73
CA GLU A 223 12.92 15.14 19.85
C GLU A 223 14.32 15.52 19.35
N GLY A 224 14.86 16.61 19.89
CA GLY A 224 16.13 17.18 19.44
C GLY A 224 16.07 17.63 17.98
N ARG A 225 16.85 17.00 17.10
CA ARG A 225 16.88 17.29 15.65
C ARG A 225 16.18 16.24 14.78
N GLY A 226 15.42 15.34 15.40
CA GLY A 226 14.76 14.24 14.72
C GLY A 226 13.40 13.96 15.36
N GLY A 227 12.93 12.73 15.16
CA GLY A 227 11.69 12.27 15.75
C GLY A 227 11.49 10.78 15.52
N ASN A 228 10.41 10.27 16.11
CA ASN A 228 9.94 8.90 15.92
C ASN A 228 8.44 8.84 16.23
N THR A 229 7.79 7.76 15.83
CA THR A 229 6.37 7.47 16.06
C THR A 229 6.01 7.59 17.53
N ALA A 230 4.91 8.28 17.81
CA ALA A 230 4.31 8.42 19.12
C ALA A 230 2.80 8.28 18.98
N ILE A 231 2.17 7.87 20.07
CA ILE A 231 0.72 7.75 20.17
C ILE A 231 0.28 8.52 21.41
N MET A 232 -0.73 9.35 21.23
CA MET A 232 -1.43 9.98 22.33
C MET A 232 -2.92 9.69 22.26
N ARG A 233 -3.60 9.77 23.40
CA ARG A 233 -5.05 9.87 23.47
C ARG A 233 -5.50 11.22 24.03
N ALA A 234 -6.69 11.66 23.65
CA ALA A 234 -7.30 12.90 24.12
C ALA A 234 -8.83 12.81 24.04
N GLN A 235 -9.52 13.67 24.78
CA GLN A 235 -10.95 13.89 24.59
C GLN A 235 -11.18 15.14 23.72
N LEU A 236 -12.29 15.18 22.99
CA LEU A 236 -12.65 16.30 22.14
C LEU A 236 -13.79 17.13 22.76
N TYR A 237 -13.51 18.39 23.09
CA TYR A 237 -14.52 19.35 23.55
C TYR A 237 -14.67 20.50 22.56
N GLY A 238 -15.78 20.52 21.82
CA GLY A 238 -15.96 21.42 20.69
C GLY A 238 -14.96 21.09 19.58
N ASN A 239 -14.10 22.05 19.22
CA ASN A 239 -12.98 21.85 18.28
C ASN A 239 -11.63 21.94 19.00
N ARG A 240 -11.51 21.36 20.21
CA ARG A 240 -10.27 21.39 20.98
C ARG A 240 -10.01 20.04 21.65
N LEU A 241 -8.79 19.53 21.50
CA LEU A 241 -8.33 18.38 22.26
C LEU A 241 -8.01 18.78 23.71
N ILE A 242 -8.61 18.07 24.65
CA ILE A 242 -8.43 18.21 26.10
C ILE A 242 -7.97 16.88 26.69
N ASP A 243 -7.55 16.88 27.97
CA ASP A 243 -7.18 15.68 28.72
C ASP A 243 -6.20 14.75 27.97
N LYS A 244 -5.11 15.36 27.49
CA LYS A 244 -4.15 14.73 26.58
C LYS A 244 -3.18 13.83 27.35
N GLU A 245 -3.01 12.59 26.89
CA GLU A 245 -2.08 11.61 27.46
C GLU A 245 -1.22 10.99 26.35
N GLU A 246 0.11 11.08 26.48
CA GLU A 246 1.01 10.28 25.65
C GLU A 246 1.09 8.87 26.21
N ILE A 247 0.70 7.89 25.41
CA ILE A 247 0.61 6.48 25.83
C ILE A 247 1.75 5.64 25.24
N PHE A 248 2.41 6.13 24.19
CA PHE A 248 3.53 5.44 23.57
C PHE A 248 4.49 6.39 22.85
N LYS A 249 5.78 6.08 22.88
CA LYS A 249 6.82 6.74 22.09
C LYS A 249 7.89 5.72 21.65
N ALA A 250 8.00 5.51 20.35
CA ALA A 250 9.01 4.63 19.77
C ALA A 250 10.42 5.15 19.99
N GLN A 251 11.36 4.21 20.14
CA GLN A 251 12.79 4.44 20.31
C GLN A 251 13.60 3.45 19.46
N PRO A 252 14.81 3.82 19.00
CA PRO A 252 15.49 5.11 19.24
C PRO A 252 14.98 6.24 18.33
N ASN A 253 15.22 7.50 18.72
CA ASN A 253 14.99 8.61 17.79
C ASN A 253 16.05 8.64 16.69
N THR A 254 15.64 9.04 15.50
CA THR A 254 16.53 9.23 14.34
C THR A 254 16.21 10.55 13.65
N ARG A 255 17.13 11.03 12.81
CA ARG A 255 16.86 12.16 11.90
C ARG A 255 16.26 11.71 10.56
N SER A 256 15.99 10.41 10.43
CA SER A 256 15.41 9.85 9.22
C SER A 256 14.04 10.48 8.96
N GLY A 257 13.77 10.80 7.70
CA GLY A 257 12.47 11.28 7.25
C GLY A 257 11.56 10.15 6.75
N VAL A 258 11.96 8.88 6.85
CA VAL A 258 11.23 7.76 6.24
C VAL A 258 10.83 6.70 7.26
N HIS A 259 9.82 5.93 6.88
CA HIS A 259 9.35 4.72 7.52
C HIS A 259 8.87 4.92 8.96
N PHE A 260 7.86 5.76 9.14
CA PHE A 260 7.22 5.97 10.45
C PHE A 260 6.20 4.87 10.78
N GLY A 261 5.61 4.22 9.78
CA GLY A 261 4.39 3.43 9.98
C GLY A 261 3.25 4.34 10.42
N CYS A 262 2.76 4.13 11.65
CA CYS A 262 1.74 4.89 12.39
C CYS A 262 0.28 4.50 12.19
N GLN A 263 -0.04 3.43 11.46
CA GLN A 263 -1.43 2.99 11.38
C GLN A 263 -1.88 2.40 12.73
N LEU A 264 -3.10 2.72 13.17
CA LEU A 264 -3.74 2.30 14.41
C LEU A 264 -4.91 1.36 14.10
N ALA A 265 -5.10 0.33 14.92
CA ALA A 265 -6.28 -0.54 14.86
C ALA A 265 -6.64 -1.05 16.25
N PHE A 266 -7.91 -0.93 16.64
CA PHE A 266 -8.42 -1.57 17.84
C PHE A 266 -8.97 -2.96 17.52
N ASP A 267 -8.67 -3.94 18.36
CA ASP A 267 -9.41 -5.19 18.34
C ASP A 267 -10.72 -5.09 19.15
N LYS A 268 -11.52 -6.16 19.11
CA LYS A 268 -12.78 -6.27 19.83
C LYS A 268 -12.63 -6.33 21.36
N ASP A 269 -11.41 -6.55 21.85
CA ASP A 269 -11.08 -6.66 23.27
C ASP A 269 -10.40 -5.37 23.78
N ASN A 270 -10.50 -4.28 23.00
CA ASN A 270 -9.96 -2.93 23.26
C ASN A 270 -8.42 -2.86 23.36
N PHE A 271 -7.69 -3.83 22.80
CA PHE A 271 -6.25 -3.66 22.62
C PHE A 271 -5.96 -2.78 21.42
N LEU A 272 -5.04 -1.84 21.59
CA LEU A 272 -4.56 -1.00 20.52
C LEU A 272 -3.36 -1.65 19.84
N PHE A 273 -3.51 -1.94 18.56
CA PHE A 273 -2.45 -2.35 17.66
C PHE A 273 -1.98 -1.16 16.83
N PHE A 274 -0.67 -1.12 16.56
CA PHE A 274 -0.14 -0.06 15.72
C PHE A 274 1.19 -0.42 15.08
N SER A 275 1.49 0.24 13.97
CA SER A 275 2.74 0.02 13.24
C SER A 275 3.82 1.04 13.55
N VAL A 276 5.07 0.58 13.55
CA VAL A 276 6.27 1.42 13.55
C VAL A 276 7.24 0.89 12.50
N GLY A 277 7.52 1.69 11.48
CA GLY A 277 8.47 1.32 10.41
C GLY A 277 9.93 1.27 10.89
N GLU A 278 10.82 0.68 10.10
CA GLU A 278 12.21 0.40 10.52
C GLU A 278 13.13 1.63 10.55
N ARG A 279 12.63 2.80 10.10
CA ARG A 279 13.31 4.11 10.08
C ARG A 279 14.41 4.28 9.02
N GLY A 280 14.49 3.41 8.02
CA GLY A 280 15.54 3.43 6.98
C GLY A 280 16.88 2.84 7.45
N ASN A 281 16.88 2.09 8.55
CA ASN A 281 17.94 1.22 9.03
C ASN A 281 17.45 -0.25 9.12
N PRO A 282 17.52 -1.04 8.03
CA PRO A 282 16.90 -2.37 7.93
C PRO A 282 17.17 -3.34 9.09
N PRO A 283 18.38 -3.41 9.69
CA PRO A 283 18.63 -4.26 10.86
C PRO A 283 17.67 -4.04 12.04
N ASN A 284 17.07 -2.85 12.16
CA ASN A 284 16.08 -2.57 13.20
C ASN A 284 14.90 -3.55 13.17
N ALA A 285 14.48 -3.99 11.98
CA ALA A 285 13.31 -4.86 11.82
C ALA A 285 13.46 -6.22 12.53
N GLN A 286 14.69 -6.77 12.56
CA GLN A 286 15.02 -8.03 13.24
C GLN A 286 15.41 -7.82 14.71
N ASP A 287 15.89 -6.64 15.08
CA ASP A 287 16.30 -6.32 16.44
C ASP A 287 15.07 -6.09 17.35
N LEU A 288 14.90 -6.95 18.35
CA LEU A 288 13.81 -6.87 19.33
C LEU A 288 14.08 -5.84 20.44
N THR A 289 15.31 -5.32 20.55
CA THR A 289 15.70 -4.36 21.59
C THR A 289 15.30 -2.92 21.26
N ASN A 290 14.55 -2.71 20.17
CA ASN A 290 14.00 -1.42 19.78
C ASN A 290 12.58 -1.55 19.19
N HIS A 291 11.92 -0.42 18.96
CA HIS A 291 10.53 -0.38 18.51
C HIS A 291 10.36 -0.34 16.99
N CYS A 292 11.44 -0.31 16.22
CA CYS A 292 11.36 0.00 14.78
C CYS A 292 11.21 -1.29 13.96
N GLY A 293 10.35 -1.26 12.92
CA GLY A 293 10.07 -2.40 12.04
C GLY A 293 9.23 -3.48 12.71
N LYS A 294 8.18 -3.05 13.42
CA LYS A 294 7.34 -3.86 14.31
C LYS A 294 5.86 -3.50 14.14
N ILE A 295 4.99 -4.48 14.40
CA ILE A 295 3.62 -4.21 14.87
C ILE A 295 3.63 -4.37 16.40
N HIS A 296 3.01 -3.43 17.09
CA HIS A 296 2.91 -3.39 18.54
C HIS A 296 1.48 -3.66 19.00
N ARG A 297 1.33 -4.11 20.24
CA ARG A 297 0.05 -4.25 20.96
C ARG A 297 0.19 -3.70 22.37
N ILE A 298 -0.69 -2.76 22.74
CA ILE A 298 -0.78 -2.17 24.08
C ILE A 298 -2.24 -2.14 24.56
N HIS A 299 -2.48 -1.93 25.84
CA HIS A 299 -3.79 -1.55 26.34
C HIS A 299 -4.16 -0.14 25.84
N ASP A 300 -5.45 0.17 25.84
CA ASP A 300 -5.99 1.48 25.49
C ASP A 300 -5.42 2.65 26.33
N ASP A 301 -4.87 2.38 27.52
CA ASP A 301 -4.17 3.34 28.39
C ASP A 301 -2.65 3.40 28.22
N GLY A 302 -2.08 2.60 27.32
CA GLY A 302 -0.65 2.51 27.07
C GLY A 302 0.10 1.47 27.91
N SER A 303 -0.56 0.83 28.87
CA SER A 303 0.05 -0.25 29.63
C SER A 303 0.30 -1.50 28.77
N ILE A 304 1.26 -2.32 29.18
CA ILE A 304 1.68 -3.49 28.39
C ILE A 304 0.88 -4.73 28.78
N PRO A 305 0.21 -5.41 27.82
CA PRO A 305 -0.45 -6.68 28.07
C PRO A 305 0.54 -7.74 28.52
N SER A 306 0.26 -8.37 29.67
CA SER A 306 1.14 -9.40 30.26
C SER A 306 1.31 -10.66 29.41
N ASP A 307 0.47 -10.86 28.40
CA ASP A 307 0.56 -11.99 27.49
C ASP A 307 1.22 -11.63 26.15
N ASN A 308 1.79 -10.42 25.98
CA ASN A 308 2.56 -10.09 24.77
C ASN A 308 3.73 -11.09 24.57
N PRO A 309 4.08 -11.44 23.31
CA PRO A 309 5.00 -12.54 23.03
C PRO A 309 6.43 -12.37 23.57
N PHE A 310 6.85 -11.13 23.82
CA PHE A 310 8.23 -10.81 24.21
C PHE A 310 8.38 -10.20 25.61
N VAL A 311 7.33 -10.21 26.46
CA VAL A 311 7.39 -9.61 27.80
C VAL A 311 8.46 -10.21 28.71
N ASP A 312 8.68 -11.52 28.59
CA ASP A 312 9.68 -12.26 29.37
C ASP A 312 11.00 -12.44 28.60
N THR A 313 11.09 -11.90 27.38
CA THR A 313 12.32 -11.96 26.59
C THR A 313 13.27 -10.85 27.06
N LYS A 314 14.44 -11.25 27.55
CA LYS A 314 15.43 -10.31 28.05
C LYS A 314 15.78 -9.25 27.00
N ASP A 315 15.73 -7.99 27.42
CA ASP A 315 16.07 -6.78 26.63
C ASP A 315 15.12 -6.48 25.45
N ALA A 316 14.12 -7.32 25.17
CA ALA A 316 13.15 -7.07 24.12
C ALA A 316 12.14 -5.98 24.54
N MET A 317 11.65 -5.22 23.55
CA MET A 317 10.56 -4.28 23.78
C MET A 317 9.25 -5.05 24.03
N PRO A 318 8.62 -4.89 25.21
CA PRO A 318 7.55 -5.79 25.64
C PRO A 318 6.22 -5.48 24.93
N SER A 319 6.11 -4.36 24.20
CA SER A 319 4.97 -4.01 23.36
C SER A 319 4.95 -4.73 22.01
N ILE A 320 6.05 -5.38 21.59
CA ILE A 320 6.14 -6.03 20.27
C ILE A 320 5.10 -7.14 20.17
N TRP A 321 4.30 -7.11 19.11
CA TRP A 321 3.40 -8.18 18.72
C TRP A 321 4.00 -9.03 17.61
N SER A 322 4.55 -8.40 16.56
CA SER A 322 5.30 -9.07 15.49
C SER A 322 6.46 -8.19 14.99
N TYR A 323 7.40 -8.78 14.26
CA TYR A 323 8.62 -8.12 13.82
C TYR A 323 9.05 -8.53 12.42
N GLY A 324 10.11 -7.92 11.90
CA GLY A 324 10.57 -8.18 10.53
C GLY A 324 9.78 -7.40 9.49
N HIS A 325 9.30 -6.20 9.84
CA HIS A 325 8.57 -5.30 8.93
C HIS A 325 9.47 -4.17 8.45
N ARG A 326 9.26 -3.73 7.21
CA ARG A 326 9.92 -2.54 6.64
C ARG A 326 9.14 -1.27 6.95
N ASN A 327 7.97 -1.11 6.34
CA ASN A 327 7.16 0.10 6.55
C ASN A 327 5.66 -0.18 6.35
N PRO A 328 5.00 -0.74 7.38
CA PRO A 328 3.56 -0.94 7.37
C PRO A 328 2.80 0.37 7.27
N GLN A 329 1.88 0.48 6.31
CA GLN A 329 1.06 1.66 6.08
C GLN A 329 -0.44 1.37 6.20
N GLY A 330 -0.88 0.12 6.06
CA GLY A 330 -2.25 -0.31 6.32
C GLY A 330 -2.31 -1.32 7.46
N LEU A 331 -3.38 -1.28 8.24
CA LEU A 331 -3.62 -2.16 9.37
C LEU A 331 -5.13 -2.22 9.62
N ALA A 332 -5.73 -3.40 9.46
CA ALA A 332 -7.17 -3.57 9.67
C ALA A 332 -7.49 -4.97 10.21
N PHE A 333 -8.46 -5.05 11.11
CA PHE A 333 -9.02 -6.33 11.52
C PHE A 333 -10.06 -6.78 10.50
N HIS A 334 -9.94 -8.04 10.05
CA HIS A 334 -10.98 -8.66 9.24
C HIS A 334 -12.28 -8.71 10.06
N PRO A 335 -13.40 -8.17 9.54
CA PRO A 335 -14.59 -7.90 10.35
C PRO A 335 -15.24 -9.18 10.90
N GLU A 336 -15.21 -10.29 10.15
CA GLU A 336 -15.78 -11.57 10.63
C GLU A 336 -14.83 -12.39 11.50
N THR A 337 -13.56 -12.53 11.10
CA THR A 337 -12.61 -13.45 11.75
C THR A 337 -11.85 -12.81 12.92
N GLY A 338 -11.79 -11.47 12.97
CA GLY A 338 -10.99 -10.73 13.94
C GLY A 338 -9.48 -10.93 13.77
N VAL A 339 -9.03 -11.41 12.61
CA VAL A 339 -7.61 -11.55 12.27
C VAL A 339 -7.07 -10.21 11.81
N LEU A 340 -5.88 -9.84 12.27
CA LEU A 340 -5.21 -8.60 11.88
C LEU A 340 -4.52 -8.77 10.52
N TRP A 341 -4.78 -7.86 9.60
CA TRP A 341 -4.13 -7.77 8.30
C TRP A 341 -3.37 -6.46 8.18
N GLU A 342 -2.35 -6.47 7.34
CA GLU A 342 -1.39 -5.39 7.21
C GLU A 342 -0.96 -5.24 5.75
N THR A 343 -0.64 -4.00 5.34
CA THR A 343 0.05 -3.73 4.07
C THR A 343 1.30 -2.91 4.30
N GLU A 344 2.39 -3.27 3.62
CA GLU A 344 3.64 -2.51 3.70
C GLU A 344 4.30 -2.22 2.36
N HIS A 345 5.12 -1.16 2.39
CA HIS A 345 6.05 -0.85 1.31
C HIS A 345 7.29 -1.75 1.38
N GLY A 346 7.55 -2.47 0.30
CA GLY A 346 8.85 -3.01 -0.05
C GLY A 346 9.84 -1.93 -0.52
N PRO A 347 11.07 -2.31 -0.87
CA PRO A 347 12.06 -1.41 -1.46
C PRO A 347 11.69 -1.06 -2.91
N LYS A 348 12.46 -1.51 -3.91
CA LYS A 348 12.07 -1.44 -5.33
C LYS A 348 11.40 -2.76 -5.71
N GLY A 349 10.07 -2.80 -5.66
CA GLY A 349 9.29 -4.05 -5.70
C GLY A 349 9.12 -4.66 -4.30
N GLY A 350 8.31 -5.71 -4.23
CA GLY A 350 8.08 -6.48 -3.00
C GLY A 350 7.25 -5.76 -1.95
N ASP A 351 6.25 -4.96 -2.36
CA ASP A 351 5.21 -4.53 -1.43
C ASP A 351 4.32 -5.72 -1.06
N GLU A 352 3.71 -5.71 0.12
CA GLU A 352 3.08 -6.92 0.68
C GLU A 352 1.70 -6.66 1.28
N ILE A 353 0.88 -7.71 1.29
CA ILE A 353 -0.25 -7.90 2.21
C ILE A 353 0.08 -9.08 3.13
N ASN A 354 0.03 -8.85 4.45
CA ASN A 354 0.34 -9.85 5.46
C ASN A 354 -0.85 -10.13 6.37
N ILE A 355 -0.95 -11.37 6.86
CA ILE A 355 -1.77 -11.73 8.03
C ILE A 355 -0.87 -11.70 9.26
N ILE A 356 -1.19 -10.83 10.22
CA ILE A 356 -0.34 -10.54 11.38
C ILE A 356 -0.65 -11.46 12.55
N GLU A 357 0.35 -12.24 12.97
CA GLU A 357 0.26 -13.24 14.03
C GLU A 357 1.22 -12.95 15.19
N LYS A 358 0.81 -13.43 16.37
CA LYS A 358 1.55 -13.28 17.63
C LYS A 358 2.97 -13.86 17.55
N GLY A 359 3.96 -13.00 17.75
CA GLY A 359 5.37 -13.35 17.89
C GLY A 359 6.06 -13.74 16.59
N LYS A 360 5.40 -13.60 15.44
CA LYS A 360 5.95 -14.01 14.14
C LYS A 360 6.91 -12.98 13.54
N ASN A 361 7.78 -13.49 12.67
CA ASN A 361 8.78 -12.74 11.93
C ASN A 361 8.37 -12.65 10.46
N TYR A 362 8.20 -11.45 9.92
CA TYR A 362 7.83 -11.19 8.53
C TYR A 362 9.06 -11.00 7.62
N GLY A 363 10.25 -11.16 8.20
CA GLY A 363 11.44 -11.52 7.45
C GLY A 363 12.27 -10.36 6.91
N TRP A 364 11.77 -9.13 6.80
CA TRP A 364 12.59 -8.00 6.36
C TRP A 364 13.79 -7.75 7.31
N PRO A 365 15.01 -7.51 6.80
CA PRO A 365 15.45 -7.57 5.40
C PRO A 365 16.09 -8.91 5.00
N GLU A 366 16.00 -9.93 5.85
CA GLU A 366 16.59 -11.25 5.63
C GLU A 366 15.97 -11.99 4.44
N ILE A 367 14.68 -11.76 4.20
CA ILE A 367 13.96 -12.10 2.98
C ILE A 367 13.23 -10.87 2.43
N THR A 368 13.13 -10.77 1.11
CA THR A 368 12.27 -9.79 0.43
C THR A 368 12.11 -10.18 -1.04
N TYR A 369 10.99 -9.81 -1.65
CA TYR A 369 10.79 -9.91 -3.10
C TYR A 369 11.34 -8.69 -3.87
N GLY A 370 11.77 -7.65 -3.17
CA GLY A 370 12.29 -6.42 -3.76
C GLY A 370 13.81 -6.37 -3.82
N ILE A 371 14.31 -5.39 -4.57
CA ILE A 371 15.75 -5.08 -4.68
C ILE A 371 16.02 -3.65 -4.18
N ASN A 372 17.29 -3.27 -4.04
CA ASN A 372 17.62 -1.87 -3.75
C ASN A 372 17.16 -0.96 -4.88
N TYR A 373 16.97 0.33 -4.61
CA TYR A 373 16.61 1.30 -5.66
C TYR A 373 17.71 1.45 -6.72
N ASN A 374 18.98 1.29 -6.32
CA ASN A 374 20.11 1.13 -7.23
C ASN A 374 20.24 -0.32 -7.76
N GLY A 375 19.14 -1.07 -7.77
CA GLY A 375 18.87 -2.44 -8.24
C GLY A 375 19.88 -3.55 -7.94
N THR A 376 20.82 -3.31 -7.02
CA THR A 376 21.54 -4.43 -6.42
C THR A 376 20.56 -5.23 -5.58
N ILE A 377 20.77 -6.54 -5.53
CA ILE A 377 19.99 -7.42 -4.65
C ILE A 377 20.23 -7.06 -3.18
N ILE A 378 19.19 -7.16 -2.36
CA ILE A 378 19.29 -7.01 -0.90
C ILE A 378 19.68 -8.35 -0.27
N THR A 379 19.03 -9.41 -0.73
CA THR A 379 19.22 -10.80 -0.33
C THR A 379 18.85 -11.69 -1.51
N GLU A 380 19.44 -12.88 -1.59
CA GLU A 380 19.08 -13.91 -2.57
C GLU A 380 17.85 -14.73 -2.12
N ASP A 381 17.48 -14.60 -0.85
CA ASP A 381 16.44 -15.40 -0.23
C ASP A 381 15.09 -14.68 -0.26
N THR A 382 14.08 -15.31 -0.84
CA THR A 382 12.66 -14.87 -0.73
C THR A 382 11.89 -15.66 0.33
N VAL A 383 12.47 -16.76 0.83
CA VAL A 383 11.88 -17.63 1.84
C VAL A 383 12.97 -18.17 2.77
N LYS A 384 12.70 -18.18 4.08
CA LYS A 384 13.57 -18.74 5.11
C LYS A 384 12.76 -19.41 6.20
N ALA A 385 13.34 -20.44 6.82
CA ALA A 385 12.71 -21.12 7.95
C ALA A 385 12.53 -20.14 9.12
N GLY A 386 11.33 -20.11 9.71
CA GLY A 386 10.98 -19.23 10.83
C GLY A 386 10.59 -17.81 10.42
N MET A 387 10.39 -17.56 9.13
CA MET A 387 9.85 -16.30 8.60
C MET A 387 8.57 -16.59 7.85
N GLU A 388 7.55 -15.77 8.08
CA GLU A 388 6.26 -15.87 7.41
C GLU A 388 6.36 -15.33 5.98
N GLN A 389 5.39 -15.70 5.15
CA GLN A 389 5.27 -15.22 3.78
C GLN A 389 4.03 -14.34 3.68
N PRO A 390 4.05 -13.32 2.81
CA PRO A 390 2.88 -12.51 2.57
C PRO A 390 1.80 -13.33 1.86
N VAL A 391 0.54 -12.94 2.07
CA VAL A 391 -0.60 -13.49 1.33
C VAL A 391 -0.54 -13.05 -0.14
N LEU A 392 -0.06 -11.84 -0.39
CA LEU A 392 0.12 -11.25 -1.70
C LEU A 392 1.36 -10.35 -1.69
N GLN A 393 2.11 -10.33 -2.79
CA GLN A 393 3.15 -9.32 -3.00
C GLN A 393 3.02 -8.65 -4.37
N TRP A 394 3.39 -7.38 -4.44
CA TRP A 394 3.42 -6.59 -5.68
C TRP A 394 4.85 -6.28 -6.12
N THR A 395 5.17 -6.72 -7.33
CA THR A 395 6.36 -6.34 -8.07
C THR A 395 5.96 -6.02 -9.51
N PRO A 396 6.00 -4.75 -9.95
CA PRO A 396 6.54 -3.57 -9.26
C PRO A 396 5.71 -3.11 -8.05
N SER A 397 6.34 -2.36 -7.14
CA SER A 397 5.72 -1.78 -5.93
C SER A 397 4.61 -0.79 -6.28
N ILE A 398 3.43 -0.98 -5.71
CA ILE A 398 2.29 -0.05 -5.80
C ILE A 398 2.37 1.08 -4.76
N ALA A 399 3.27 0.98 -3.78
CA ALA A 399 3.34 1.76 -2.56
C ALA A 399 1.99 1.78 -1.83
N PRO A 400 1.56 0.63 -1.26
CA PRO A 400 0.25 0.49 -0.62
C PRO A 400 0.18 1.36 0.63
N CYS A 401 -0.97 1.99 0.88
CA CYS A 401 -1.21 2.73 2.13
C CYS A 401 -2.43 2.20 2.87
N GLY A 402 -3.29 3.08 3.39
CA GLY A 402 -4.46 2.69 4.17
C GLY A 402 -5.23 1.55 3.50
N MET A 403 -5.64 0.59 4.33
CA MET A 403 -6.36 -0.60 3.90
C MET A 403 -7.68 -0.70 4.65
N ALA A 404 -8.73 -1.14 3.97
CA ALA A 404 -10.00 -1.46 4.60
C ALA A 404 -10.60 -2.73 4.01
N PHE A 405 -11.34 -3.46 4.83
CA PHE A 405 -12.24 -4.51 4.36
C PHE A 405 -13.56 -3.88 3.92
N ALA A 406 -14.03 -4.24 2.74
CA ALA A 406 -15.37 -3.83 2.30
C ALA A 406 -16.44 -4.48 3.17
N ASP A 407 -17.37 -3.65 3.66
CA ASP A 407 -18.53 -4.09 4.42
C ASP A 407 -19.41 -5.03 3.59
N ALA A 408 -19.71 -6.21 4.12
CA ALA A 408 -20.43 -7.26 3.40
C ALA A 408 -21.91 -6.92 3.17
N GLU A 409 -22.50 -6.08 4.01
CA GLU A 409 -23.90 -5.65 3.84
C GLU A 409 -24.03 -4.56 2.77
N THR A 410 -23.10 -3.60 2.78
CA THR A 410 -23.07 -2.46 1.85
C THR A 410 -22.55 -2.87 0.47
N TYR A 411 -21.57 -3.77 0.42
CA TYR A 411 -20.96 -4.26 -0.82
C TYR A 411 -20.99 -5.79 -0.91
N PRO A 412 -22.15 -6.44 -1.11
CA PRO A 412 -22.26 -7.91 -1.08
C PRO A 412 -21.32 -8.62 -2.07
N GLN A 413 -21.04 -8.03 -3.23
CA GLN A 413 -20.16 -8.57 -4.26
C GLN A 413 -18.67 -8.38 -3.97
N TRP A 414 -18.34 -7.54 -2.98
CA TRP A 414 -16.99 -7.29 -2.48
C TRP A 414 -16.86 -7.69 -1.01
N ALA A 415 -17.79 -8.51 -0.49
CA ALA A 415 -17.87 -8.82 0.92
C ALA A 415 -16.53 -9.34 1.45
N ASN A 416 -15.94 -8.60 2.39
CA ASN A 416 -14.64 -8.88 3.00
C ASN A 416 -13.44 -8.87 2.04
N ASP A 417 -13.57 -8.27 0.84
CA ASP A 417 -12.42 -7.98 0.00
C ASP A 417 -11.59 -6.84 0.60
N ILE A 418 -10.29 -6.84 0.30
CA ILE A 418 -9.37 -5.79 0.78
C ILE A 418 -9.29 -4.69 -0.27
N PHE A 419 -9.40 -3.45 0.20
CA PHE A 419 -9.14 -2.26 -0.61
C PHE A 419 -7.86 -1.60 -0.10
N SER A 420 -6.89 -1.41 -1.00
CA SER A 420 -5.63 -0.72 -0.69
C SER A 420 -5.43 0.46 -1.63
N GLY A 421 -4.95 1.58 -1.08
CA GLY A 421 -4.56 2.74 -1.88
C GLY A 421 -3.19 2.56 -2.51
N SER A 422 -2.99 3.02 -3.76
CA SER A 422 -1.66 3.11 -4.38
C SER A 422 -1.17 4.54 -4.45
N LEU A 423 -0.06 4.84 -3.77
CA LEU A 423 0.62 6.12 -3.90
C LEU A 423 1.36 6.26 -5.23
N SER A 424 2.05 5.21 -5.67
CA SER A 424 2.92 5.28 -6.86
C SER A 424 2.10 5.31 -8.15
N PHE A 425 1.03 4.50 -8.21
CA PHE A 425 0.24 4.34 -9.42
C PHE A 425 -1.12 5.06 -9.40
N ARG A 426 -1.47 5.69 -8.27
CA ARG A 426 -2.60 6.63 -8.16
C ARG A 426 -3.97 6.02 -8.48
N TYR A 427 -4.19 4.83 -7.94
CA TYR A 427 -5.43 4.10 -8.05
C TYR A 427 -5.78 3.43 -6.72
N VAL A 428 -6.96 2.82 -6.66
CA VAL A 428 -7.33 1.87 -5.61
C VAL A 428 -7.20 0.47 -6.18
N VAL A 429 -6.64 -0.46 -5.41
CA VAL A 429 -6.68 -1.89 -5.75
C VAL A 429 -7.69 -2.58 -4.83
N ARG A 430 -8.60 -3.34 -5.43
CA ARG A 430 -9.44 -4.31 -4.73
C ARG A 430 -8.77 -5.68 -4.88
N THR A 431 -8.33 -6.26 -3.78
CA THR A 431 -7.83 -7.63 -3.73
C THR A 431 -8.97 -8.52 -3.25
N SER A 432 -9.49 -9.37 -4.14
CA SER A 432 -10.53 -10.31 -3.79
C SER A 432 -9.99 -11.47 -2.97
N LEU A 433 -10.75 -11.87 -1.95
CA LEU A 433 -10.35 -12.94 -1.04
C LEU A 433 -11.20 -14.19 -1.23
N ASN A 434 -10.58 -15.35 -0.99
CA ASN A 434 -11.26 -16.60 -0.72
C ASN A 434 -10.74 -17.16 0.59
N ASN A 435 -11.49 -16.95 1.67
CA ASN A 435 -11.01 -17.11 3.05
C ASN A 435 -9.82 -16.17 3.31
N GLN A 436 -8.63 -16.73 3.58
CA GLN A 436 -7.41 -15.98 3.86
C GLN A 436 -6.44 -15.95 2.67
N GLU A 437 -6.87 -16.39 1.48
CA GLU A 437 -6.06 -16.38 0.27
C GLU A 437 -6.47 -15.22 -0.64
N ALA A 438 -5.49 -14.44 -1.11
CA ALA A 438 -5.70 -13.46 -2.16
C ALA A 438 -5.90 -14.19 -3.50
N VAL A 439 -7.01 -13.88 -4.18
CA VAL A 439 -7.38 -14.54 -5.44
C VAL A 439 -7.02 -13.68 -6.63
N LYS A 440 -7.40 -12.39 -6.60
CA LYS A 440 -7.24 -11.49 -7.74
C LYS A 440 -7.22 -10.03 -7.31
N ASP A 441 -6.35 -9.26 -7.96
CA ASP A 441 -6.41 -7.81 -7.92
C ASP A 441 -7.25 -7.25 -9.07
N GLU A 442 -8.07 -6.27 -8.73
CA GLU A 442 -8.77 -5.39 -9.67
C GLU A 442 -8.37 -3.95 -9.40
N ILE A 443 -7.97 -3.24 -10.45
CA ILE A 443 -7.63 -1.81 -10.35
C ILE A 443 -8.88 -0.98 -10.55
N LEU A 444 -9.21 -0.19 -9.53
CA LEU A 444 -10.32 0.74 -9.48
C LEU A 444 -9.82 2.18 -9.42
N LEU A 445 -10.67 3.12 -9.84
CA LEU A 445 -10.39 4.56 -9.70
C LEU A 445 -9.03 4.98 -10.24
N ARG A 446 -8.71 4.55 -11.47
CA ARG A 446 -7.52 5.06 -12.16
C ARG A 446 -7.56 6.58 -12.16
N GLU A 447 -6.42 7.19 -11.88
CA GLU A 447 -6.27 8.64 -11.79
C GLU A 447 -7.01 9.31 -10.61
N ALA A 448 -7.41 8.55 -9.58
CA ALA A 448 -7.98 9.11 -8.34
C ALA A 448 -7.05 10.07 -7.60
N GLY A 449 -5.76 9.98 -7.89
CA GLY A 449 -4.70 10.71 -7.20
C GLY A 449 -3.88 9.74 -6.37
N ARG A 450 -2.84 10.23 -5.70
CA ARG A 450 -2.05 9.37 -4.81
C ARG A 450 -2.94 8.98 -3.63
N VAL A 451 -3.40 7.74 -3.59
CA VAL A 451 -4.34 7.30 -2.56
C VAL A 451 -3.57 7.02 -1.27
N ARG A 452 -3.92 7.74 -0.21
CA ARG A 452 -3.24 7.73 1.09
C ARG A 452 -3.98 6.90 2.12
N SER A 453 -5.28 7.09 2.25
CA SER A 453 -6.09 6.43 3.29
C SER A 453 -7.32 5.79 2.67
N ILE A 454 -7.69 4.64 3.22
CA ILE A 454 -8.95 3.97 2.91
C ILE A 454 -9.52 3.48 4.24
N GLU A 455 -10.77 3.83 4.52
CA GLU A 455 -11.48 3.44 5.74
C GLU A 455 -12.91 3.04 5.40
N THR A 456 -13.44 2.05 6.11
CA THR A 456 -14.88 1.74 6.06
C THR A 456 -15.58 2.58 7.13
N GLY A 457 -16.45 3.49 6.70
CA GLY A 457 -17.17 4.39 7.61
C GLY A 457 -18.26 3.67 8.40
N PRO A 458 -18.83 4.35 9.42
CA PRO A 458 -19.90 3.78 10.25
C PRO A 458 -21.21 3.54 9.48
N ASP A 459 -21.34 4.13 8.28
CA ASP A 459 -22.44 3.89 7.34
C ASP A 459 -22.15 2.74 6.35
N GLY A 460 -21.06 2.00 6.55
CA GLY A 460 -20.67 0.83 5.77
C GLY A 460 -19.97 1.15 4.44
N TYR A 461 -19.95 2.42 4.02
CA TYR A 461 -19.29 2.80 2.78
C TYR A 461 -17.76 2.90 2.94
N LEU A 462 -17.04 2.65 1.86
CA LEU A 462 -15.62 2.90 1.72
C LEU A 462 -15.36 4.39 1.46
N TYR A 463 -14.43 4.96 2.22
CA TYR A 463 -13.95 6.33 2.10
C TYR A 463 -12.47 6.33 1.73
N ILE A 464 -12.09 7.21 0.80
CA ILE A 464 -10.77 7.21 0.17
C ILE A 464 -10.17 8.60 0.25
N GLY A 465 -9.06 8.74 0.98
CA GLY A 465 -8.26 9.97 1.04
C GLY A 465 -7.20 9.99 -0.05
N VAL A 466 -7.11 11.07 -0.82
CA VAL A 466 -6.14 11.26 -1.91
C VAL A 466 -5.29 12.50 -1.69
N GLU A 467 -4.03 12.49 -2.13
CA GLU A 467 -3.10 13.62 -2.00
C GLU A 467 -3.17 14.58 -3.21
N LYS A 468 -3.08 15.89 -2.93
CA LYS A 468 -2.73 16.99 -3.87
C LYS A 468 -3.47 16.99 -5.25
N PRO A 469 -4.64 17.64 -5.37
CA PRO A 469 -5.38 18.31 -4.29
C PRO A 469 -5.95 17.27 -3.33
N GLY A 470 -5.97 17.58 -2.04
CA GLY A 470 -6.46 16.65 -1.06
C GLY A 470 -7.99 16.57 -1.04
N TYR A 471 -8.50 15.35 -1.20
CA TYR A 471 -9.92 15.03 -1.10
C TYR A 471 -10.15 13.80 -0.23
N VAL A 472 -11.38 13.68 0.26
CA VAL A 472 -11.94 12.40 0.72
C VAL A 472 -13.15 12.09 -0.16
N PHE A 473 -13.12 10.93 -0.82
CA PHE A 473 -14.22 10.39 -1.60
C PHE A 473 -14.95 9.30 -0.83
N ARG A 474 -16.22 9.08 -1.14
CA ARG A 474 -17.03 7.95 -0.69
C ARG A 474 -17.56 7.18 -1.89
N LEU A 475 -17.47 5.85 -1.86
CA LEU A 475 -17.97 4.97 -2.92
C LEU A 475 -19.41 4.53 -2.63
N ILE A 476 -20.37 4.87 -3.48
CA ILE A 476 -21.79 4.54 -3.26
C ILE A 476 -22.23 3.55 -4.33
N PRO A 477 -22.52 2.27 -4.01
CA PRO A 477 -23.06 1.31 -4.97
C PRO A 477 -24.31 1.82 -5.69
N VAL A 478 -24.40 1.49 -6.96
CA VAL A 478 -25.59 1.70 -7.80
C VAL A 478 -26.25 0.34 -7.96
N ASN A 479 -27.53 0.27 -7.62
CA ASN A 479 -28.36 -0.92 -7.83
C ASN A 479 -28.81 -1.06 -9.28
#